data_AF-A0A2T2RP66-F1
#
_entry.id   AF-A0A2T2RP66-F1
#
_cell.length_a   1.000
_cell.length_b   1.000
_cell.length_c   1.000
_cell.angle_alpha   90.00
_cell.angle_beta   90.00
_cell.angle_gamma   90.00
#
_symmetry.space_group_name_H-M   'P 1'
#
loop_
_entity.id
_entity.type
_entity.pdbx_description
1 polymer ?
#
loop_
_entity_poly.entity_id
_entity_poly.type
_entity_poly.pdbx_seq_one_letter_code
_entity_poly.pdbx_strand_id
1 'polypeptide(L)'
;MTSFQEAKAHFIASHQNPINQVLHHITNLLAIAAVIFLWFDWRLTVVCVVLTQVFALGGHAFFEKNEPAFKQYPGITILVSMSWSFENWFGLRQIWSYATGKQHSM
;
A
#
# COMPACT_ATOMS: atom_id res chain seq x y z
N MET A 1 -21.82 8.23 -3.31
CA MET A 1 -20.81 7.57 -2.45
C MET A 1 -19.96 8.66 -1.81
N THR A 2 -19.26 8.42 -0.70
CA THR A 2 -18.33 9.43 -0.16
C THR A 2 -17.02 9.38 -0.96
N SER A 3 -16.30 10.51 -1.07
CA SER A 3 -15.04 10.59 -1.82
C SER A 3 -13.99 9.56 -1.37
N PHE A 4 -14.02 9.17 -0.08
CA PHE A 4 -13.15 8.11 0.45
C PHE A 4 -13.50 6.73 -0.12
N GLN A 5 -14.79 6.39 -0.25
CA GLN A 5 -15.21 5.09 -0.79
C GLN A 5 -14.89 4.97 -2.28
N GLU A 6 -15.04 6.05 -3.04
CA GLU A 6 -14.64 6.10 -4.45
C GLU A 6 -13.12 5.95 -4.61
N ALA A 7 -12.34 6.68 -3.81
CA ALA A 7 -10.89 6.54 -3.77
C ALA A 7 -10.45 5.12 -3.36
N LYS A 8 -11.17 4.49 -2.42
CA LYS A 8 -10.93 3.10 -2.01
C LYS A 8 -11.24 2.10 -3.11
N ALA A 9 -12.36 2.25 -3.82
CA ALA A 9 -12.68 1.40 -4.96
C ALA A 9 -11.63 1.54 -6.07
N HIS A 10 -11.22 2.77 -6.40
CA HIS A 10 -10.18 3.05 -7.38
C HIS A 10 -8.80 2.50 -6.93
N PHE A 11 -8.47 2.63 -5.64
CA PHE A 11 -7.24 2.06 -5.07
C PHE A 11 -7.23 0.54 -5.22
N ILE A 12 -8.29 -0.16 -4.84
CA ILE A 12 -8.35 -1.62 -4.97
C ILE A 12 -8.25 -2.01 -6.45
N ALA A 13 -9.00 -1.36 -7.35
CA ALA A 13 -8.96 -1.65 -8.78
C ALA A 13 -7.58 -1.43 -9.41
N SER A 14 -6.78 -0.51 -8.89
CA SER A 14 -5.42 -0.23 -9.36
C SER A 14 -4.34 -1.14 -8.75
N HIS A 15 -4.69 -2.08 -7.86
CA HIS A 15 -3.74 -2.98 -7.19
C HIS A 15 -4.23 -4.43 -7.24
N GLN A 16 -4.14 -5.08 -8.39
CA GLN A 16 -4.58 -6.47 -8.57
C GLN A 16 -3.43 -7.46 -8.41
N ASN A 17 -2.19 -7.07 -8.73
CA ASN A 17 -1.05 -7.97 -8.58
C ASN A 17 -0.72 -8.23 -7.09
N PRO A 18 -0.62 -9.50 -6.66
CA PRO A 18 -0.29 -9.88 -5.28
C PRO A 18 1.03 -9.27 -4.77
N ILE A 19 2.04 -9.17 -5.64
CA ILE A 19 3.35 -8.61 -5.28
C ILE A 19 3.21 -7.11 -5.05
N ASN A 20 2.50 -6.40 -5.93
CA ASN A 20 2.25 -4.96 -5.77
C ASN A 20 1.47 -4.67 -4.46
N GLN A 21 0.47 -5.49 -4.13
CA GLN A 21 -0.26 -5.42 -2.87
C GLN A 21 0.66 -5.57 -1.64
N VAL A 22 1.54 -6.56 -1.63
CA VAL A 22 2.53 -6.76 -0.55
C VAL A 22 3.48 -5.56 -0.44
N LEU A 23 3.98 -5.05 -1.57
CA LEU A 23 4.85 -3.87 -1.58
C LEU A 23 4.17 -2.63 -0.96
N HIS A 24 2.86 -2.45 -1.17
CA HIS A 24 2.11 -1.36 -0.53
C HIS A 24 1.91 -1.57 0.97
N HIS A 25 1.75 -2.81 1.44
CA HIS A 25 1.77 -3.09 2.88
C HIS A 25 3.13 -2.77 3.51
N ILE A 26 4.23 -3.15 2.85
CA ILE A 26 5.60 -2.80 3.29
C ILE A 26 5.79 -1.28 3.28
N THR A 27 5.29 -0.59 2.26
CA THR A 27 5.30 0.88 2.16
C THR A 27 4.62 1.51 3.38
N ASN A 28 3.45 1.02 3.79
CA ASN A 28 2.74 1.55 4.95
C ASN A 28 3.46 1.26 6.28
N LEU A 29 4.07 0.08 6.43
CA LEU A 29 4.93 -0.23 7.58
C LEU A 29 6.14 0.69 7.66
N LEU A 30 6.77 0.99 6.52
CA LEU A 30 7.87 1.96 6.44
C LEU A 30 7.43 3.38 6.76
N ALA A 31 6.23 3.79 6.34
CA ALA A 31 5.67 5.09 6.70
C ALA A 31 5.47 5.21 8.22
N ILE A 32 4.96 4.16 8.87
CA ILE A 32 4.84 4.09 10.33
C ILE A 32 6.23 4.15 10.98
N ALA A 33 7.18 3.34 10.50
CA ALA A 33 8.56 3.33 11.01
C ALA A 33 9.24 4.71 10.86
N ALA A 34 9.01 5.40 9.74
CA ALA A 34 9.57 6.73 9.50
C ALA A 34 9.12 7.75 10.57
N VAL A 35 7.83 7.71 10.94
CA VAL A 35 7.28 8.57 12.01
C VAL A 35 7.87 8.23 13.37
N ILE A 36 8.07 6.95 13.67
CA ILE A 36 8.70 6.52 14.92
C ILE A 36 10.15 7.01 14.96
N PHE A 37 10.93 6.74 13.91
CA PHE A 37 12.35 7.09 13.85
C PHE A 37 12.63 8.58 13.84
N LEU A 38 11.62 9.42 13.53
CA LEU A 38 11.77 10.87 13.62
C LEU A 38 12.20 11.32 15.02
N TRP A 39 11.86 10.53 16.05
CA TRP A 39 12.17 10.79 17.45
C TRP A 39 13.47 10.15 17.94
N PHE A 40 14.11 9.29 17.13
CA PHE A 40 15.32 8.55 17.51
C PHE A 40 16.52 8.86 16.62
N ASP A 41 16.33 8.78 15.30
CA ASP A 41 17.34 9.10 14.29
C ASP A 41 16.66 9.51 12.96
N TRP A 42 16.70 10.81 12.66
CA TRP A 42 16.10 11.36 11.44
C TRP A 42 16.70 10.78 10.15
N ARG A 43 17.93 10.24 10.19
CA ARG A 43 18.55 9.59 9.02
C ARG A 43 17.78 8.33 8.65
N LEU A 44 17.33 7.57 9.65
CA LEU A 44 16.48 6.40 9.43
C LEU A 44 15.11 6.81 8.88
N THR A 45 14.55 7.94 9.31
CA THR A 45 13.33 8.50 8.70
C THR A 45 13.51 8.74 7.20
N VAL A 46 14.62 9.36 6.79
CA VAL A 46 14.92 9.60 5.37
C VAL A 46 15.02 8.29 4.59
N VAL A 47 15.72 7.30 5.14
CA VAL A 47 15.82 5.97 4.51
C VAL A 47 14.43 5.34 4.34
N CYS A 48 13.60 5.36 5.38
CA CYS A 48 12.23 4.84 5.30
C CYS A 48 11.40 5.58 4.24
N VAL A 49 11.43 6.91 4.20
CA VAL A 49 10.70 7.73 3.21
C VAL A 49 11.18 7.47 1.79
N VAL A 50 12.49 7.30 1.56
CA VAL A 50 12.98 6.94 0.22
C VAL A 50 12.46 5.56 -0.19
N LEU A 51 12.50 4.59 0.73
CA LEU A 51 12.00 3.24 0.47
C LEU A 51 10.49 3.21 0.22
N THR A 52 9.68 4.07 0.87
CA THR A 52 8.25 4.16 0.54
C THR A 52 8.02 4.53 -0.91
N GLN A 53 8.80 5.46 -1.46
CA GLN A 53 8.68 5.86 -2.86
C GLN A 53 9.12 4.74 -3.81
N VAL A 54 10.23 4.07 -3.50
CA VAL A 54 10.76 2.96 -4.30
C VAL A 54 9.76 1.82 -4.38
N PHE A 55 9.16 1.41 -3.26
CA PHE A 55 8.22 0.29 -3.25
C PHE A 55 6.85 0.64 -3.84
N ALA A 56 6.28 1.81 -3.52
CA ALA A 56 5.00 2.23 -4.07
C ALA A 56 5.08 2.41 -5.59
N LEU A 57 6.07 3.16 -6.09
CA LEU A 57 6.21 3.42 -7.53
C LEU A 57 6.77 2.21 -8.28
N GLY A 58 7.71 1.46 -7.68
CA GLY A 58 8.27 0.24 -8.26
C GLY A 58 7.20 -0.85 -8.43
N GLY A 59 6.29 -0.99 -7.46
CA GLY A 59 5.13 -1.85 -7.55
C GLY A 59 4.31 -1.61 -8.82
N HIS A 60 3.96 -0.35 -9.07
CA HIS A 60 3.25 0.05 -10.29
C HIS A 60 4.10 -0.06 -11.55
N ALA A 61 5.36 0.34 -11.53
CA ALA A 61 6.20 0.35 -12.73
C ALA A 61 6.53 -1.06 -13.25
N PHE A 62 6.84 -2.00 -12.35
CA PHE A 62 7.32 -3.33 -12.73
C PHE A 62 6.23 -4.40 -12.74
N PHE A 63 5.28 -4.36 -11.79
CA PHE A 63 4.30 -5.43 -11.62
C PHE A 63 2.93 -5.07 -12.19
N GLU A 64 2.40 -3.90 -11.83
CA GLU A 64 1.03 -3.54 -12.21
C GLU A 64 0.93 -2.94 -13.63
N LYS A 65 1.95 -2.18 -14.03
CA LYS A 65 2.04 -1.46 -15.31
C LYS A 65 0.85 -0.53 -15.56
N ASN A 66 0.32 0.08 -14.50
CA ASN A 66 -0.75 1.07 -14.53
C ASN A 66 -0.34 2.34 -13.76
N GLU A 67 -1.23 3.32 -13.72
CA GLU A 67 -0.99 4.56 -12.98
C GLU A 67 -1.34 4.45 -11.50
N PRO A 68 -0.55 5.05 -10.59
CA PRO A 68 -0.88 5.07 -9.16
C PRO A 68 -2.19 5.81 -8.90
N ALA A 69 -3.02 5.25 -8.00
CA ALA A 69 -4.28 5.89 -7.57
C ALA A 69 -4.10 7.32 -7.03
N PHE A 70 -2.91 7.65 -6.53
CA PHE A 70 -2.55 8.98 -6.05
C PHE A 70 -2.71 10.07 -7.13
N LYS A 71 -2.57 9.73 -8.42
CA LYS A 71 -2.78 10.70 -9.50
C LYS A 71 -4.22 11.22 -9.55
N GLN A 72 -5.20 10.36 -9.26
CA GLN A 72 -6.62 10.72 -9.30
C GLN A 72 -7.14 11.27 -7.97
N TYR A 73 -6.65 10.75 -6.85
CA TYR A 73 -7.10 11.13 -5.50
C TYR A 73 -5.91 11.53 -4.60
N PRO A 74 -5.27 12.69 -4.86
CA PRO A 74 -4.07 13.11 -4.13
C PRO A 74 -4.38 13.26 -2.63
N GLY A 75 -3.46 12.77 -1.80
CA GLY A 75 -3.59 12.78 -0.33
C GLY A 75 -4.55 11.71 0.22
N ILE A 76 -5.77 11.61 -0.32
CA ILE A 76 -6.78 10.63 0.13
C ILE A 76 -6.28 9.20 -0.08
N THR A 77 -5.58 8.93 -1.18
CA THR A 77 -5.00 7.61 -1.47
C THR A 77 -4.08 7.10 -0.36
N ILE A 78 -3.37 7.98 0.35
CA ILE A 78 -2.48 7.58 1.46
C ILE A 78 -3.31 7.02 2.62
N LEU A 79 -4.39 7.72 3.00
CA LEU A 79 -5.30 7.27 4.05
C LEU A 79 -6.02 5.98 3.66
N VAL A 80 -6.45 5.88 2.41
CA VAL A 80 -7.05 4.67 1.84
C VAL A 80 -6.09 3.50 1.89
N SER A 81 -4.85 3.67 1.44
CA SER A 81 -3.82 2.62 1.44
C SER A 81 -3.52 2.13 2.86
N MET A 82 -3.40 3.07 3.81
CA MET A 82 -3.19 2.75 5.23
C MET A 82 -4.38 1.99 5.81
N SER A 83 -5.61 2.49 5.62
CA SER A 83 -6.86 1.82 6.05
C SER A 83 -6.95 0.41 5.49
N TRP A 84 -6.73 0.26 4.17
CA TRP A 84 -6.75 -1.02 3.49
C TRP A 84 -5.68 -1.98 4.03
N SER A 85 -4.51 -1.46 4.45
CA SER A 85 -3.48 -2.27 5.11
C SER A 85 -3.92 -2.79 6.47
N PHE A 86 -4.54 -1.96 7.31
CA PHE A 86 -5.10 -2.41 8.58
C PHE A 86 -6.20 -3.46 8.39
N GLU A 87 -7.12 -3.26 7.44
CA GLU A 87 -8.20 -4.21 7.13
C GLU A 87 -7.69 -5.59 6.69
N ASN A 88 -6.50 -5.63 6.09
CA ASN A 88 -5.86 -6.84 5.59
C ASN A 88 -4.72 -7.36 6.47
N TRP A 89 -4.59 -6.81 7.69
CA TRP A 89 -3.55 -7.17 8.65
C TRP A 89 -2.14 -7.08 8.04
N PHE A 90 -1.89 -5.98 7.32
CA PHE A 90 -0.65 -5.71 6.61
C PHE A 90 -0.20 -6.84 5.67
N GLY A 91 -1.14 -7.49 4.98
CA GLY A 91 -0.84 -8.50 3.97
C GLY A 91 -0.96 -9.94 4.46
N LEU A 92 -1.05 -10.16 5.78
CA LEU A 92 -1.15 -11.52 6.35
C LEU A 92 -2.41 -12.25 5.86
N ARG A 93 -3.53 -11.52 5.72
CA ARG A 93 -4.79 -12.10 5.25
C ARG A 93 -4.68 -12.60 3.81
N GLN A 94 -4.01 -11.84 2.93
CA GLN A 94 -3.81 -12.24 1.54
C GLN A 94 -2.81 -13.40 1.44
N ILE A 95 -1.68 -13.34 2.16
CA ILE A 95 -0.69 -14.43 2.18
C ILE A 95 -1.35 -15.74 2.61
N TRP A 96 -2.16 -15.70 3.68
CA TRP A 96 -2.94 -16.85 4.12
C TRP A 96 -3.90 -17.36 3.03
N SER A 97 -4.57 -16.45 2.33
CA SER A 97 -5.53 -16.80 1.27
C SER A 97 -4.84 -17.45 0.07
N TYR A 98 -3.64 -16.99 -0.30
CA TYR A 98 -2.80 -17.62 -1.31
C TYR A 98 -2.29 -18.99 -0.87
N ALA A 99 -1.82 -19.10 0.38
CA ALA A 99 -1.29 -20.35 0.93
C ALA A 99 -2.36 -21.44 1.08
N THR A 100 -3.62 -21.06 1.32
CA THR A 100 -4.75 -22.00 1.49
C THR A 100 -5.55 -22.26 0.21
N GLY A 101 -5.16 -21.69 -0.93
CA GLY A 101 -5.83 -21.90 -2.21
C GLY A 101 -7.26 -21.33 -2.30
N LYS A 102 -7.68 -20.45 -1.38
CA LYS A 102 -8.99 -19.79 -1.40
C LYS A 102 -9.09 -18.65 -2.42
N GLN A 103 -8.53 -18.84 -3.62
CA GLN A 103 -8.80 -17.98 -4.75
C GLN A 103 -10.06 -18.47 -5.45
N HIS A 104 -11.24 -18.07 -4.98
CA HIS A 104 -12.44 -17.89 -5.81
C HIS A 104 -13.54 -17.35 -4.90
N SER A 105 -14.29 -16.36 -5.38
CA SER A 105 -15.43 -15.66 -4.74
C SER A 105 -15.09 -14.54 -3.75
N MET A 106 -14.60 -13.42 -4.28
CA MET A 106 -15.11 -12.09 -3.93
C MET A 106 -15.21 -11.25 -5.19
#